data_AF-A0A1G6QLP6-F1
#
_entry.id   AF-A0A1G6QLP6-F1
#
_cell.length_a   1.000
_cell.length_b   1.000
_cell.length_c   1.000
_cell.angle_alpha   90.00
_cell.angle_beta   90.00
_cell.angle_gamma   90.00
#
_symmetry.space_group_name_H-M   'P 1'
#
loop_
_entity.id
_entity.type
_entity.pdbx_description
1 polymer ?
#
loop_
_entity_poly.entity_id
_entity_poly.type
_entity_poly.pdbx_seq_one_letter_code
_entity_poly.pdbx_strand_id
1 'polypeptide(L)'
;MDQQTELAKVKARIRALAAKTVERGCSEAEAMAAAAKVGELLEVYGLSMGEVELREEACIQARLTVRGTARLALRWLFPSVLRLCECRGWTDGREDFVLYGLEPDVQMAEYLLRVIEGALAWEEARYRRSPAYRSNPLPGQAVLRSFRYGFADRVAKRLDAMAGERQAAAEARHATTSTGTALVLAKERKVDEGFRTLGIRLRTVTSSATVRDRSAWGHGAAAGGRVGLNRPVGADPGARRLR
;
A
#
# COMPACT_ATOMS: atom_id res chain seq x y z
N MET A 1 29.76 -9.35 19.64
CA MET A 1 28.93 -9.93 18.56
C MET A 1 27.63 -9.14 18.56
N ASP A 2 27.27 -8.60 17.40
CA ASP A 2 26.19 -7.62 17.27
C ASP A 2 24.81 -8.29 17.48
N GLN A 3 23.95 -7.70 18.32
CA GLN A 3 22.64 -8.25 18.71
C GLN A 3 21.77 -8.57 17.49
N GLN A 4 21.90 -7.78 16.41
CA GLN A 4 21.25 -8.02 15.13
C GLN A 4 21.70 -9.31 14.44
N THR A 5 22.97 -9.67 14.58
CA THR A 5 23.55 -10.87 13.95
C THR A 5 23.04 -12.14 14.62
N GLU A 6 22.93 -12.14 15.95
CA GLU A 6 22.36 -13.27 16.70
C GLU A 6 20.86 -13.45 16.41
N LEU A 7 20.11 -12.35 16.34
CA LEU A 7 18.69 -12.38 15.95
C LEU A 7 18.48 -12.90 14.53
N ALA A 8 19.39 -12.59 13.59
CA ALA A 8 19.33 -13.12 12.23
C ALA A 8 19.57 -14.64 12.20
N LYS A 9 20.56 -15.14 12.95
CA LYS A 9 20.86 -16.58 13.07
C LYS A 9 19.69 -17.35 13.69
N VAL A 10 19.07 -16.82 14.75
CA VAL A 10 17.93 -17.44 15.42
C VAL A 10 16.75 -17.57 14.46
N LYS A 11 16.43 -16.51 13.70
CA LYS A 11 15.36 -16.57 12.70
C LYS A 11 15.65 -17.57 11.58
N ALA A 12 16.88 -17.63 11.08
CA ALA A 12 17.27 -18.62 10.08
C ALA A 12 17.10 -20.06 10.61
N ARG A 13 17.43 -20.28 11.89
CA ARG A 13 17.27 -21.58 12.55
C ARG A 13 15.80 -21.95 12.75
N ILE A 14 14.94 -20.99 13.14
CA ILE A 14 13.49 -21.19 13.23
C ILE A 14 12.93 -21.64 11.87
N ARG A 15 13.32 -21.00 10.77
CA ARG A 15 12.86 -21.39 9.41
C ARG A 15 13.32 -22.78 9.02
N ALA A 16 14.59 -23.09 9.24
CA ALA A 16 15.15 -24.41 8.94
C ALA A 16 14.44 -25.53 9.71
N LEU A 17 14.02 -25.26 10.95
CA LEU A 17 13.22 -26.19 11.76
C LEU A 17 11.77 -26.25 11.29
N ALA A 18 11.13 -25.13 10.98
CA ALA A 18 9.77 -25.09 10.46
C ALA A 18 9.64 -25.80 9.10
N ALA A 19 10.72 -25.86 8.32
CA ALA A 19 10.80 -26.60 7.07
C ALA A 19 10.84 -28.13 7.24
N LYS A 20 11.04 -28.66 8.45
CA LYS A 20 11.06 -30.10 8.73
C LYS A 20 9.65 -30.63 8.98
N THR A 21 8.95 -30.93 7.89
CA THR A 21 7.57 -31.47 7.92
C THR A 21 7.53 -32.90 7.40
N VAL A 22 6.48 -33.65 7.78
CA VAL A 22 6.24 -35.02 7.29
C VAL A 22 6.08 -35.03 5.77
N GLU A 23 5.40 -34.02 5.21
CA GLU A 23 5.25 -33.81 3.75
C GLU A 23 6.58 -33.63 3.01
N ARG A 24 7.63 -33.18 3.71
CA ARG A 24 8.99 -33.03 3.18
C ARG A 24 9.90 -34.22 3.49
N GLY A 25 9.32 -35.34 3.94
CA GLY A 25 10.03 -36.61 4.15
C GLY A 25 10.67 -36.77 5.53
N CYS A 26 10.35 -35.93 6.51
CA CYS A 26 10.76 -36.15 7.91
C CYS A 26 9.85 -37.17 8.60
N SER A 27 10.38 -37.89 9.60
CA SER A 27 9.53 -38.72 10.46
C SER A 27 8.63 -37.85 11.35
N GLU A 28 7.50 -38.41 11.79
CA GLU A 28 6.55 -37.69 12.66
C GLU A 28 7.22 -37.21 13.96
N ALA A 29 8.07 -38.04 14.57
CA ALA A 29 8.83 -37.68 15.77
C ALA A 29 9.79 -36.51 15.52
N GLU A 30 10.46 -36.47 14.36
CA GLU A 30 11.35 -35.35 14.00
C GLU A 30 10.57 -34.06 13.72
N ALA A 31 9.41 -34.16 13.06
CA ALA A 31 8.55 -33.02 12.79
C ALA A 31 7.99 -32.42 14.09
N MET A 32 7.53 -33.27 15.03
CA MET A 32 7.09 -32.80 16.36
C MET A 32 8.22 -32.17 17.17
N ALA A 33 9.41 -32.77 17.17
CA ALA A 33 10.58 -32.20 17.87
C ALA A 33 11.01 -30.86 17.26
N ALA A 34 10.94 -30.72 15.94
CA ALA A 34 11.23 -29.47 15.26
C ALA A 34 10.18 -28.39 15.59
N ALA A 35 8.89 -28.73 15.60
CA ALA A 35 7.81 -27.83 15.97
C ALA A 35 7.93 -27.35 17.43
N ALA A 36 8.22 -28.25 18.36
CA ALA A 36 8.45 -27.90 19.77
C ALA A 36 9.63 -26.92 19.92
N LYS A 37 10.73 -27.16 19.19
CA LYS A 37 11.91 -26.27 19.25
C LYS A 37 11.66 -24.92 18.58
N VAL A 38 10.84 -24.87 17.53
CA VAL A 38 10.36 -23.60 16.94
C VAL A 38 9.56 -22.81 17.98
N GLY A 39 8.62 -23.45 18.68
CA GLY A 39 7.82 -22.82 19.74
C GLY A 39 8.70 -22.20 20.85
N GLU A 40 9.66 -22.97 21.36
CA GLU A 40 10.62 -22.48 22.38
C GLU A 40 11.44 -21.29 21.88
N LEU A 41 11.97 -21.35 20.66
CA LEU A 41 12.77 -20.25 20.09
C LEU A 41 11.93 -18.99 19.83
N LEU A 42 10.67 -19.15 19.44
CA LEU A 42 9.75 -18.03 19.30
C LEU A 42 9.46 -17.38 20.65
N GLU A 43 9.21 -18.18 21.68
CA GLU A 43 8.92 -17.72 23.05
C GLU A 43 10.13 -17.01 23.69
N VAL A 44 11.30 -17.65 23.69
CA VAL A 44 12.54 -17.12 24.30
C VAL A 44 12.94 -15.78 23.68
N TYR A 45 12.73 -15.60 22.37
CA TYR A 45 13.08 -14.38 21.65
C TYR A 45 11.90 -13.42 21.45
N GLY A 46 10.70 -13.74 21.95
CA GLY A 46 9.50 -12.93 21.82
C GLY A 46 9.09 -12.67 20.36
N LEU A 47 9.28 -13.66 19.48
CA LEU A 47 9.02 -13.57 18.04
C LEU A 47 7.71 -14.27 17.66
N SER A 48 7.07 -13.81 16.59
CA SER A 48 6.00 -14.54 15.91
C SER A 48 6.51 -15.20 14.62
N MET A 49 5.87 -16.29 14.15
CA MET A 49 6.22 -16.93 12.86
C MET A 49 6.15 -15.95 11.70
N GLY A 50 5.14 -15.06 11.68
CA GLY A 50 5.03 -14.00 10.68
C GLY A 50 6.23 -13.06 10.66
N GLU A 51 6.82 -12.70 11.81
CA GLU A 51 8.05 -11.88 11.86
C GLU A 51 9.30 -12.63 11.39
N VAL A 52 9.28 -13.95 11.41
CA VAL A 52 10.38 -14.80 10.94
C VAL A 52 10.35 -14.90 9.41
N GLU A 53 9.16 -15.12 8.85
CA GLU A 53 8.88 -15.18 7.41
C GLU A 53 9.00 -13.81 6.73
N LEU A 54 8.49 -12.75 7.36
CA LEU A 54 8.66 -11.38 6.89
C LEU A 54 10.12 -11.03 6.68
N ARG A 55 11.09 -11.57 7.45
CA ARG A 55 12.52 -11.32 7.23
C ARG A 55 13.09 -11.98 5.98
N GLU A 56 12.41 -12.94 5.38
CA GLU A 56 12.84 -13.60 4.14
C GLU A 56 12.31 -12.90 2.88
N GLU A 57 11.08 -12.40 2.88
CA GLU A 57 10.44 -11.75 1.70
C GLU A 57 11.20 -10.50 1.20
N ALA A 58 11.92 -10.60 0.07
CA ALA A 58 12.64 -9.45 -0.47
C ALA A 58 11.67 -8.30 -0.83
N CYS A 59 12.06 -7.06 -0.51
CA CYS A 59 11.33 -5.90 -1.00
C CYS A 59 11.55 -5.78 -2.51
N ILE A 60 10.48 -5.45 -3.23
CA ILE A 60 10.51 -5.24 -4.68
C ILE A 60 10.30 -3.77 -5.02
N GLN A 61 10.67 -3.40 -6.24
CA GLN A 61 10.40 -2.10 -6.81
C GLN A 61 9.46 -2.25 -8.01
N ALA A 62 8.37 -1.48 -8.03
CA ALA A 62 7.50 -1.36 -9.20
C ALA A 62 7.48 0.10 -9.69
N ARG A 63 7.45 0.27 -11.01
CA ARG A 63 7.38 1.57 -11.68
C ARG A 63 6.06 1.68 -12.43
N LEU A 64 5.28 2.70 -12.07
CA LEU A 64 4.02 3.03 -12.74
C LEU A 64 4.19 4.35 -13.49
N THR A 65 4.18 4.27 -14.82
CA THR A 65 4.18 5.45 -15.67
C THR A 65 2.77 6.00 -15.81
N VAL A 66 2.54 7.22 -15.31
CA VAL A 66 1.24 7.90 -15.37
C VAL A 66 1.37 9.13 -16.25
N ARG A 67 0.69 9.09 -17.40
CA ARG A 67 0.72 10.17 -18.39
C ARG A 67 -0.53 11.04 -18.32
N GLY A 68 -0.39 12.24 -18.88
CA GLY A 68 -1.51 13.15 -19.08
C GLY A 68 -2.09 13.72 -17.79
N THR A 69 -3.40 13.96 -17.80
CA THR A 69 -4.06 14.79 -16.78
C THR A 69 -4.36 14.07 -15.47
N ALA A 70 -4.39 12.73 -15.48
CA ALA A 70 -4.61 11.92 -14.29
C ALA A 70 -3.46 12.07 -13.29
N ARG A 71 -2.24 12.34 -13.78
CA ARG A 71 -1.03 12.52 -12.97
C ARG A 71 -1.22 13.53 -11.85
N LEU A 72 -1.95 14.62 -12.09
CA LEU A 72 -2.19 15.64 -11.08
C LEU A 72 -2.94 15.07 -9.86
N ALA A 73 -4.00 14.31 -10.13
CA ALA A 73 -4.82 13.68 -9.11
C ALA A 73 -4.06 12.54 -8.41
N LEU A 74 -3.40 11.67 -9.19
CA LEU A 74 -2.64 10.56 -8.61
C LEU A 74 -1.47 11.06 -7.75
N ARG A 75 -0.75 12.12 -8.16
CA ARG A 75 0.31 12.72 -7.34
C ARG A 75 -0.21 13.26 -6.01
N TRP A 76 -1.43 13.80 -6.00
CA TRP A 76 -2.05 14.33 -4.79
C TRP A 76 -2.36 13.24 -3.76
N LEU A 77 -2.92 12.11 -4.21
CA LEU A 77 -3.33 11.00 -3.35
C LEU A 77 -2.25 9.93 -3.12
N PHE A 78 -1.13 10.00 -3.86
CA PHE A 78 -0.05 9.03 -3.78
C PHE A 78 0.43 8.77 -2.33
N PRO A 79 0.65 9.78 -1.48
CA PRO A 79 1.02 9.53 -0.08
C PRO A 79 -0.03 8.72 0.71
N SER A 80 -1.33 8.90 0.44
CA SER A 80 -2.39 8.13 1.11
C SER A 80 -2.43 6.68 0.65
N VAL A 81 -2.13 6.41 -0.62
CA VAL A 81 -1.96 5.03 -1.13
C VAL A 81 -0.77 4.35 -0.46
N LEU A 82 0.37 5.05 -0.38
CA LEU A 82 1.57 4.53 0.27
C LEU A 82 1.33 4.19 1.74
N ARG A 83 0.63 5.06 2.49
CA ARG A 83 0.25 4.78 3.89
C ARG A 83 -0.66 3.58 4.02
N LEU A 84 -1.72 3.49 3.19
CA LEU A 84 -2.65 2.38 3.26
C LEU A 84 -1.99 1.03 2.94
N CYS A 85 -1.03 1.02 2.02
CA CYS A 85 -0.33 -0.18 1.60
C CYS A 85 1.00 -0.38 2.35
N GLU A 86 1.34 0.46 3.33
CA GLU A 86 2.60 0.35 4.08
C GLU A 86 3.85 0.28 3.16
N CYS A 87 3.81 1.03 2.05
CA CYS A 87 4.88 1.09 1.06
C CYS A 87 5.70 2.38 1.21
N ARG A 88 6.97 2.33 0.80
CA ARG A 88 7.73 3.51 0.42
C ARG A 88 7.42 3.86 -1.03
N GLY A 89 7.53 5.13 -1.38
CA GLY A 89 7.41 5.53 -2.78
C GLY A 89 7.87 6.95 -3.05
N TRP A 90 8.22 7.21 -4.30
CA TRP A 90 8.68 8.50 -4.77
C TRP A 90 8.23 8.73 -6.21
N THR A 91 8.35 9.99 -6.65
CA THR A 91 8.20 10.31 -8.07
C THR A 91 9.57 10.38 -8.71
N ASP A 92 9.74 9.72 -9.84
CA ASP A 92 10.93 9.81 -10.67
C ASP A 92 10.62 10.63 -11.92
N GLY A 93 11.26 11.80 -12.02
CA GLY A 93 11.01 12.75 -13.10
C GLY A 93 9.56 13.23 -13.23
N ARG A 94 9.07 13.27 -14.48
CA ARG A 94 7.76 13.85 -14.84
C ARG A 94 6.67 12.83 -15.13
N GLU A 95 6.93 11.53 -15.09
CA GLU A 95 5.92 10.54 -15.48
C GLU A 95 5.81 9.37 -14.50
N ASP A 96 6.88 9.05 -13.77
CA ASP A 96 6.92 7.79 -13.05
C ASP A 96 6.63 7.94 -11.56
N PHE A 97 5.76 7.07 -11.06
CA PHE A 97 5.62 6.75 -9.65
C PHE A 97 6.38 5.46 -9.38
N VAL A 98 7.23 5.48 -8.36
CA VAL A 98 7.99 4.31 -7.93
C VAL A 98 7.44 3.86 -6.59
N LEU A 99 7.06 2.59 -6.52
CA LEU A 99 6.60 1.88 -5.34
C LEU A 99 7.70 0.95 -4.86
N TYR A 100 7.90 0.88 -3.55
CA TYR A 100 8.88 0.02 -2.93
C TYR A 100 8.34 -0.57 -1.61
N GLY A 101 8.43 -1.87 -1.46
CA GLY A 101 7.90 -2.57 -0.29
C GLY A 101 7.84 -4.08 -0.50
N LEU A 102 7.11 -4.78 0.35
CA LEU A 102 6.84 -6.21 0.13
C LEU A 102 5.96 -6.40 -1.09
N GLU A 103 6.13 -7.51 -1.79
CA GLU A 103 5.42 -7.77 -3.05
C GLU A 103 3.89 -7.64 -2.95
N PRO A 104 3.20 -8.22 -1.95
CA PRO A 104 1.74 -8.11 -1.85
C PRO A 104 1.25 -6.66 -1.68
N ASP A 105 2.05 -5.83 -1.01
CA ASP A 105 1.73 -4.43 -0.74
C ASP A 105 1.96 -3.55 -1.97
N VAL A 106 3.07 -3.78 -2.66
CA VAL A 106 3.39 -3.09 -3.91
C VAL A 106 2.34 -3.40 -4.98
N GLN A 107 1.95 -4.67 -5.11
CA GLN A 107 0.87 -5.08 -6.03
C GLN A 107 -0.47 -4.42 -5.66
N MET A 108 -0.79 -4.32 -4.36
CA MET A 108 -2.00 -3.63 -3.90
C MET A 108 -1.96 -2.14 -4.22
N ALA A 109 -0.84 -1.47 -3.96
CA ALA A 109 -0.67 -0.06 -4.25
C ALA A 109 -0.79 0.23 -5.76
N GLU A 110 -0.17 -0.61 -6.59
CA GLU A 110 -0.27 -0.50 -8.05
C GLU A 110 -1.70 -0.71 -8.53
N TYR A 111 -2.38 -1.75 -8.03
CA TYR A 111 -3.78 -2.00 -8.33
C TYR A 111 -4.67 -0.81 -7.98
N LEU A 112 -4.53 -0.26 -6.76
CA LEU A 112 -5.31 0.90 -6.33
C LEU A 112 -5.08 2.11 -7.23
N LEU A 113 -3.83 2.39 -7.60
CA LEU A 113 -3.51 3.51 -8.50
C LEU A 113 -4.18 3.34 -9.87
N ARG A 114 -4.17 2.12 -10.46
CA ARG A 114 -4.84 1.84 -11.74
C ARG A 114 -6.36 1.93 -11.63
N VAL A 115 -6.96 1.43 -10.54
CA VAL A 115 -8.41 1.55 -10.29
C VAL A 115 -8.82 3.01 -10.17
N ILE A 116 -8.06 3.80 -9.42
CA ILE A 116 -8.33 5.23 -9.22
C ILE A 116 -8.15 6.00 -10.53
N GLU A 117 -7.13 5.67 -11.33
CA GLU A 117 -6.91 6.26 -12.66
C GLU A 117 -8.11 6.02 -13.59
N GLY A 118 -8.56 4.77 -13.71
CA GLY A 118 -9.72 4.40 -14.52
C GLY A 118 -11.01 5.07 -14.03
N ALA A 119 -11.23 5.10 -12.72
CA ALA A 119 -12.39 5.77 -12.13
C ALA A 119 -12.37 7.28 -12.39
N LEU A 120 -11.21 7.93 -12.29
CA LEU A 120 -11.07 9.35 -12.61
C LEU A 120 -11.38 9.62 -14.08
N ALA A 121 -10.85 8.81 -15.00
CA ALA A 121 -11.12 8.97 -16.43
C ALA A 121 -12.62 8.86 -16.74
N TRP A 122 -13.30 7.87 -16.15
CA TRP A 122 -14.75 7.67 -16.31
C TRP A 122 -15.56 8.83 -15.73
N GLU A 123 -15.26 9.24 -14.50
CA GLU A 123 -15.96 10.33 -13.82
C GLU A 123 -15.73 11.68 -14.48
N GLU A 124 -14.51 11.95 -14.96
CA GLU A 124 -14.22 13.18 -15.71
C GLU A 124 -14.98 13.21 -17.04
N ALA A 125 -15.03 12.09 -17.78
CA ALA A 125 -15.81 11.99 -19.02
C ALA A 125 -17.32 12.17 -18.76
N ARG A 126 -17.83 11.67 -17.63
CA ARG A 126 -19.21 11.94 -17.18
C ARG A 126 -19.41 13.42 -16.84
N TYR A 127 -18.50 14.03 -16.10
CA TYR A 127 -18.60 15.44 -15.70
C TYR A 127 -18.56 16.39 -16.90
N ARG A 128 -17.70 16.11 -17.91
CA ARG A 128 -17.64 16.88 -19.16
C ARG A 128 -18.96 16.91 -19.94
N ARG A 129 -19.82 15.90 -19.77
CA ARG A 129 -21.15 15.84 -20.39
C ARG A 129 -22.23 16.57 -19.58
N SER A 130 -21.94 16.97 -18.35
CA SER A 130 -22.90 17.62 -17.47
C SER A 130 -23.17 19.09 -17.85
N PRO A 131 -24.38 19.61 -17.59
CA PRO A 131 -24.65 21.05 -17.73
C PRO A 131 -23.69 21.91 -16.92
N ALA A 132 -23.35 21.50 -15.69
CA ALA A 132 -22.43 22.20 -14.80
C ALA A 132 -21.03 22.43 -15.39
N TYR A 133 -20.58 21.56 -16.31
CA TYR A 133 -19.35 21.77 -17.07
C TYR A 133 -19.60 22.62 -18.32
N ARG A 134 -20.67 22.33 -19.08
CA ARG A 134 -20.94 22.98 -20.37
C ARG A 134 -21.30 24.46 -20.26
N SER A 135 -22.00 24.85 -19.20
CA SER A 135 -22.41 26.24 -18.96
C SER A 135 -21.39 27.02 -18.12
N ASN A 136 -20.22 26.44 -17.84
CA ASN A 136 -19.24 27.06 -16.96
C ASN A 136 -18.50 28.20 -17.70
N PRO A 137 -18.47 29.43 -17.16
CA PRO A 137 -17.80 30.55 -17.81
C PRO A 137 -16.27 30.47 -17.72
N LEU A 138 -15.72 29.60 -16.86
CA LEU A 138 -14.27 29.46 -16.70
C LEU A 138 -13.66 28.59 -17.80
N PRO A 139 -12.36 28.78 -18.12
CA PRO A 139 -11.66 27.92 -19.06
C PRO A 139 -11.75 26.45 -18.65
N GLY A 140 -12.15 25.56 -19.58
CA GLY A 140 -12.42 24.15 -19.29
C GLY A 140 -11.29 23.43 -18.55
N GLN A 141 -10.02 23.75 -18.86
CA GLN A 141 -8.87 23.18 -18.14
C GLN A 141 -8.82 23.59 -16.65
N ALA A 142 -9.21 24.82 -16.31
CA ALA A 142 -9.27 25.28 -14.93
C ALA A 142 -10.39 24.60 -14.13
N VAL A 143 -11.54 24.38 -14.79
CA VAL A 143 -12.69 23.65 -14.25
C VAL A 143 -12.29 22.20 -13.97
N LEU A 144 -11.71 21.50 -14.96
CA LEU A 144 -11.29 20.11 -14.82
C LEU A 144 -10.15 19.94 -13.82
N ARG A 145 -9.24 20.90 -13.72
CA ARG A 145 -8.20 20.90 -12.68
C ARG A 145 -8.83 20.93 -11.28
N SER A 146 -9.83 21.79 -11.07
CA SER A 146 -10.54 21.89 -9.80
C SER A 146 -11.32 20.60 -9.49
N PHE A 147 -11.97 20.01 -10.49
CA PHE A 147 -12.63 18.70 -10.40
C PHE A 147 -11.65 17.59 -9.97
N ARG A 148 -10.49 17.48 -10.64
CA ARG A 148 -9.47 16.47 -10.34
C ARG A 148 -8.94 16.58 -8.91
N TYR A 149 -8.74 17.80 -8.40
CA TYR A 149 -8.35 18.00 -7.01
C TYR A 149 -9.44 17.57 -6.03
N GLY A 150 -10.71 17.90 -6.29
CA GLY A 150 -11.80 17.45 -5.43
C GLY A 150 -11.93 15.93 -5.40
N PHE A 151 -11.79 15.29 -6.56
CA PHE A 151 -11.76 13.84 -6.68
C PHE A 151 -10.60 13.24 -5.86
N ALA A 152 -9.38 13.73 -6.07
CA ALA A 152 -8.20 13.23 -5.39
C ALA A 152 -8.25 13.46 -3.88
N ASP A 153 -8.72 14.62 -3.42
CA ASP A 153 -8.86 14.94 -2.00
C ASP A 153 -9.85 14.00 -1.30
N ARG A 154 -11.01 13.74 -1.92
CA ARG A 154 -11.98 12.79 -1.34
C ARG A 154 -11.43 11.38 -1.30
N VAL A 155 -10.75 10.92 -2.35
CA VAL A 155 -10.16 9.57 -2.39
C VAL A 155 -9.05 9.47 -1.34
N ALA A 156 -8.14 10.45 -1.25
CA ALA A 156 -7.07 10.49 -0.26
C ALA A 156 -7.62 10.38 1.17
N LYS A 157 -8.61 11.19 1.53
CA LYS A 157 -9.27 11.12 2.86
C LYS A 157 -9.86 9.76 3.17
N ARG A 158 -10.44 9.07 2.18
CA ARG A 158 -10.98 7.71 2.36
C ARG A 158 -9.88 6.68 2.56
N LEU A 159 -8.79 6.76 1.78
CA LEU A 159 -7.62 5.90 1.95
C LEU A 159 -6.97 6.10 3.33
N ASP A 160 -6.86 7.35 3.78
CA ASP A 160 -6.32 7.67 5.10
C ASP A 160 -7.22 7.19 6.24
N ALA A 161 -8.55 7.29 6.08
CA ALA A 161 -9.50 6.71 7.03
C ALA A 161 -9.35 5.18 7.12
N MET A 162 -9.25 4.49 5.97
CA MET A 162 -8.99 3.05 5.93
C MET A 162 -7.65 2.66 6.57
N ALA A 163 -6.61 3.47 6.39
CA ALA A 163 -5.31 3.24 7.03
C ALA A 163 -5.40 3.43 8.54
N GLY A 164 -6.11 4.47 9.01
CA GLY A 164 -6.36 4.72 10.43
C GLY A 164 -7.19 3.62 11.08
N GLU A 165 -8.23 3.11 10.41
CA GLU A 165 -9.03 1.97 10.89
C GLU A 165 -8.19 0.69 11.03
N ARG A 166 -7.27 0.42 10.07
CA ARG A 166 -6.34 -0.71 10.17
C ARG A 166 -5.38 -0.56 11.34
N GLN A 167 -4.83 0.63 11.54
CA GLN A 167 -3.91 0.91 12.63
C GLN A 167 -4.61 0.78 13.98
N ALA A 168 -5.80 1.36 14.14
CA ALA A 168 -6.61 1.23 15.34
C ALA A 168 -7.01 -0.23 15.61
N ALA A 169 -7.35 -1.01 14.57
CA ALA A 169 -7.63 -2.43 14.71
C ALA A 169 -6.40 -3.24 15.10
N ALA A 170 -5.21 -2.88 14.60
CA ALA A 170 -3.96 -3.49 15.03
C ALA A 170 -3.72 -3.17 16.52
N GLU A 171 -3.77 -1.90 16.93
CA GLU A 171 -3.62 -1.44 18.32
C GLU A 171 -4.63 -2.09 19.28
N ALA A 172 -5.89 -2.24 18.88
CA ALA A 172 -6.88 -2.95 19.67
C ALA A 172 -6.52 -4.43 19.85
N ARG A 173 -5.96 -5.08 18.82
CA ARG A 173 -5.44 -6.46 18.93
C ARG A 173 -4.22 -6.54 19.87
N HIS A 174 -3.44 -5.48 20.05
CA HIS A 174 -2.34 -5.45 21.05
C HIS A 174 -2.82 -5.60 22.46
N ALA A 175 -3.90 -4.89 22.79
CA ALA A 175 -4.45 -4.92 24.12
C ALA A 175 -4.90 -6.34 24.50
N THR A 176 -5.16 -7.21 23.52
CA THR A 176 -5.58 -8.61 23.73
C THR A 176 -4.47 -9.64 23.43
N THR A 177 -3.50 -9.32 22.56
CA THR A 177 -2.43 -10.23 22.13
C THR A 177 -1.18 -9.44 21.78
N SER A 178 -0.03 -9.75 22.38
CA SER A 178 1.22 -8.96 22.26
C SER A 178 1.84 -8.86 20.86
N THR A 179 1.31 -9.53 19.83
CA THR A 179 2.03 -9.84 18.57
C THR A 179 1.70 -8.98 17.33
N GLY A 180 0.54 -8.32 17.23
CA GLY A 180 0.10 -7.63 15.99
C GLY A 180 0.95 -6.43 15.45
N THR A 181 1.61 -5.68 16.31
CA THR A 181 2.31 -4.39 16.12
C THR A 181 3.78 -4.68 16.09
N ALA A 182 4.23 -5.72 16.79
CA ALA A 182 5.53 -6.31 16.55
C ALA A 182 5.67 -6.68 15.05
N LEU A 183 4.61 -7.22 14.43
CA LEU A 183 4.57 -7.55 13.00
C LEU A 183 4.59 -6.30 12.08
N VAL A 184 3.73 -5.31 12.35
CA VAL A 184 3.67 -4.05 11.56
C VAL A 184 4.99 -3.28 11.65
N LEU A 185 5.55 -3.14 12.87
CA LEU A 185 6.86 -2.51 13.08
C LEU A 185 7.99 -3.32 12.44
N ALA A 186 7.91 -4.65 12.43
CA ALA A 186 8.90 -5.49 11.76
C ALA A 186 8.86 -5.31 10.24
N LYS A 187 7.67 -5.17 9.65
CA LYS A 187 7.49 -4.86 8.24
C LYS A 187 8.03 -3.48 7.88
N GLU A 188 7.67 -2.44 8.63
CA GLU A 188 8.17 -1.08 8.42
C GLU A 188 9.71 -1.03 8.49
N ARG A 189 10.30 -1.66 9.51
CA ARG A 189 11.77 -1.79 9.65
C ARG A 189 12.40 -2.48 8.44
N LYS A 190 11.78 -3.54 7.91
CA LYS A 190 12.31 -4.26 6.76
C LYS A 190 12.29 -3.40 5.50
N VAL A 191 11.17 -2.70 5.24
CA VAL A 191 11.06 -1.79 4.11
C VAL A 191 12.10 -0.67 4.23
N ASP A 192 12.30 -0.14 5.43
CA ASP A 192 13.31 0.90 5.70
C ASP A 192 14.74 0.42 5.50
N GLU A 193 15.09 -0.76 6.01
CA GLU A 193 16.41 -1.38 5.82
C GLU A 193 16.68 -1.64 4.34
N GLY A 194 15.72 -2.23 3.63
CA GLY A 194 15.83 -2.46 2.19
C GLY A 194 15.92 -1.15 1.40
N PHE A 195 15.17 -0.12 1.77
CA PHE A 195 15.24 1.17 1.09
C PHE A 195 16.63 1.82 1.23
N ARG A 196 17.28 1.67 2.40
CA ARG A 196 18.64 2.18 2.62
C ARG A 196 19.67 1.51 1.71
N THR A 197 19.52 0.22 1.39
CA THR A 197 20.47 -0.48 0.51
C THR A 197 20.42 -0.01 -0.94
N LEU A 198 19.31 0.62 -1.36
CA LEU A 198 19.20 1.24 -2.69
C LEU A 198 20.12 2.47 -2.87
N GLY A 199 20.58 3.08 -1.78
CA GLY A 199 21.48 4.25 -1.85
C GLY A 199 20.85 5.52 -2.44
N ILE A 200 19.52 5.58 -2.54
CA ILE A 200 18.79 6.69 -3.18
C ILE A 200 18.65 7.88 -2.21
N ARG A 201 18.94 9.09 -2.69
CA ARG A 201 18.68 10.33 -1.96
C ARG A 201 17.43 11.02 -2.49
N LEU A 202 16.39 11.06 -1.67
CA LEU A 202 15.13 11.74 -1.99
C LEU A 202 15.14 13.18 -1.49
N ARG A 203 14.48 14.07 -2.24
CA ARG A 203 14.18 15.43 -1.82
C ARG A 203 12.69 15.57 -1.58
N THR A 204 12.32 16.11 -0.42
CA THR A 204 10.93 16.51 -0.16
C THR A 204 10.57 17.70 -1.03
N VAL A 205 9.47 17.56 -1.77
CA VAL A 205 8.90 18.63 -2.60
C VAL A 205 7.52 18.98 -2.08
N THR A 206 7.25 20.26 -1.91
CA THR A 206 5.92 20.77 -1.59
C THR A 206 5.25 21.23 -2.87
N SER A 207 3.93 21.03 -2.97
CA SER A 207 3.16 21.60 -4.08
C SER A 207 1.82 22.10 -3.58
N SER A 208 1.43 23.29 -4.01
CA SER A 208 0.12 23.85 -3.72
C SER A 208 -0.89 23.47 -4.80
N ALA A 209 -2.16 23.36 -4.39
CA ALA A 209 -3.29 23.27 -5.30
C ALA A 209 -3.91 24.65 -5.48
N THR A 210 -4.17 25.04 -6.72
CA THR A 210 -5.00 26.19 -7.05
C THR A 210 -6.36 25.69 -7.52
N VAL A 211 -7.38 25.89 -6.69
CA VAL A 211 -8.78 25.61 -7.02
C VAL A 211 -9.43 26.91 -7.47
N ARG A 212 -9.84 26.96 -8.75
CA ARG A 212 -10.49 28.15 -9.33
C ARG A 212 -12.01 28.03 -9.36
N ASP A 213 -12.52 26.81 -9.25
CA ASP A 213 -13.95 26.53 -9.24
C ASP A 213 -14.30 25.58 -8.08
N ARG A 214 -14.99 26.11 -7.07
CA ARG A 214 -15.44 25.33 -5.91
C ARG A 214 -16.59 24.37 -6.25
N SER A 215 -17.43 24.70 -7.22
CA SER A 215 -18.51 23.81 -7.67
C SER A 215 -17.94 22.59 -8.38
N ALA A 216 -17.00 22.81 -9.32
CA ALA A 216 -16.29 21.72 -9.98
C ALA A 216 -15.53 20.84 -9.00
N TRP A 217 -14.88 21.45 -7.99
CA TRP A 217 -14.26 20.72 -6.89
C TRP A 217 -15.27 19.83 -6.14
N GLY A 218 -16.46 20.36 -5.81
CA GLY A 218 -17.53 19.59 -5.17
C GLY A 218 -18.02 18.42 -6.00
N HIS A 219 -18.20 18.60 -7.31
CA HIS A 219 -18.51 17.50 -8.23
C HIS A 219 -17.40 16.45 -8.28
N GLY A 220 -16.14 16.89 -8.25
CA GLY A 220 -14.98 16.02 -8.14
C GLY A 220 -15.01 15.20 -6.85
N ALA A 221 -15.25 15.84 -5.71
CA ALA A 221 -15.35 15.17 -4.41
C ALA A 221 -16.49 14.15 -4.40
N ALA A 222 -17.67 14.48 -4.92
CA ALA A 222 -18.77 13.54 -5.05
C ALA A 222 -18.41 12.33 -5.93
N ALA A 223 -17.67 12.54 -7.02
CA ALA A 223 -17.12 11.48 -7.86
C ALA A 223 -16.12 10.59 -7.13
N GLY A 224 -15.18 11.20 -6.39
CA GLY A 224 -14.23 10.46 -5.54
C GLY A 224 -14.93 9.62 -4.46
N GLY A 225 -16.12 10.01 -4.03
CA GLY A 225 -16.96 9.23 -3.11
C GLY A 225 -17.53 7.93 -3.69
N ARG A 226 -17.67 7.85 -5.02
CA ARG A 226 -18.23 6.68 -5.73
C ARG A 226 -17.18 5.62 -6.07
N VAL A 227 -15.90 5.93 -5.94
CA VAL A 227 -14.81 4.99 -6.27
C VAL A 227 -14.89 3.76 -5.35
N GLY A 228 -14.94 2.57 -5.92
CA GLY A 228 -14.84 1.31 -5.19
C GLY A 228 -13.40 1.06 -4.76
N LEU A 229 -13.09 1.27 -3.48
CA LEU A 229 -11.74 1.09 -2.91
C LEU A 229 -11.59 -0.26 -2.18
N ASN A 230 -12.56 -1.16 -2.32
CA ASN A 230 -12.52 -2.45 -1.63
C ASN A 230 -11.44 -3.36 -2.23
N ARG A 231 -10.70 -4.03 -1.35
CA ARG A 231 -9.76 -5.11 -1.71
C ARG A 231 -10.55 -6.24 -2.37
N PRO A 232 -10.18 -6.72 -3.57
CA PRO A 232 -10.71 -7.98 -4.05
C PRO A 232 -10.20 -9.08 -3.12
N VAL A 233 -11.09 -9.61 -2.28
CA VAL A 233 -10.81 -10.77 -1.45
C VAL A 233 -11.01 -11.98 -2.35
N GLY A 234 -9.92 -12.62 -2.80
CA GLY A 234 -9.96 -13.78 -3.68
C GLY A 234 -10.48 -13.47 -5.09
N ALA A 235 -9.64 -12.89 -5.95
CA ALA A 235 -9.90 -12.91 -7.38
C ALA A 235 -9.52 -14.30 -7.93
N ASP A 236 -10.48 -15.21 -7.90
CA ASP A 236 -10.59 -16.28 -8.90
C ASP A 236 -10.47 -15.62 -10.30
N PRO A 237 -9.76 -16.19 -11.31
CA PRO A 237 -9.46 -15.53 -12.59
C PRO A 237 -10.68 -15.30 -13.51
N GLY A 238 -11.88 -15.22 -12.95
CA GLY A 238 -13.15 -15.30 -13.67
C GLY A 238 -14.23 -14.40 -13.07
N ALA A 239 -14.00 -13.09 -12.92
CA ALA A 239 -15.14 -12.19 -12.70
C ALA A 239 -14.92 -10.76 -13.21
N ARG A 240 -15.69 -10.45 -14.26
CA ARG A 240 -16.00 -9.13 -14.83
C ARG A 240 -14.87 -8.40 -15.56
N ARG A 241 -14.72 -8.81 -16.83
CA ARG A 241 -14.44 -7.84 -17.90
C ARG A 241 -15.57 -6.81 -17.90
N LEU A 242 -15.23 -5.55 -17.61
CA LEU A 242 -16.09 -4.42 -17.91
C LEU A 242 -16.20 -4.32 -19.43
N ARG A 243 -17.43 -4.39 -19.95
CA ARG A 243 -17.78 -3.94 -21.29
C ARG A 243 -18.04 -2.45 -21.27
#